data_AF-W9ZG84-F1
#
_entry.id   AF-W9ZG84-F1
#
_cell.length_a   1.000
_cell.length_b   1.000
_cell.length_c   1.000
_cell.angle_alpha   90.00
_cell.angle_beta   90.00
_cell.angle_gamma   90.00
#
_symmetry.space_group_name_H-M   'P 1'
#
loop_
_entity.id
_entity.type
_entity.pdbx_description
1 polymer ?
#
loop_
_entity_poly.entity_id
_entity_poly.type
_entity_poly.pdbx_seq_one_letter_code
_entity_poly.pdbx_strand_id
1 'polypeptide(L)'
;MASTTSYSQGESSQRAPHRRANVGWLSPSTQPPKAIINSNYGPALTNEELYAVARSLSKLDQFLLLYCQHFYQQISSGDLNPGDVSAQRLALNDLDDIQTIITQIQDVNNGRFVFSSLYLKERHILYYWGRAFSFLSQNLLAGDEIHQPSLGNLKRITDYAAEIESALLDAGSEGVLTSDYRLVLSERWDLLESAFNLYRQHSQSPRTVARWPEIARKVQATPTVSPQETKAGLPTQSGTFTTILWLTFVGTTLSNVWTFALAYNHSDHTPGTTKDADFWFLMQSCITQGFTLIISGIPLKADPRLRKRTWVPPMLLALVCTVIAPPLYLAAPTEWSSFVGLVATGIQAFMVL
;
A
#
# COMPACT_ATOMS: atom_id res chain seq x y z
N MET A 1 4.33 -65.83 -14.35
CA MET A 1 3.88 -66.81 -13.33
C MET A 1 4.42 -66.37 -11.98
N ALA A 2 3.55 -66.39 -10.97
CA ALA A 2 3.71 -65.75 -9.66
C ALA A 2 4.68 -66.45 -8.71
N SER A 3 5.04 -65.73 -7.63
CA SER A 3 5.43 -66.16 -6.25
C SER A 3 6.62 -65.28 -5.77
N THR A 4 6.81 -64.78 -4.54
CA THR A 4 6.09 -64.59 -3.26
C THR A 4 7.11 -63.89 -2.32
N THR A 5 6.68 -62.90 -1.53
CA THR A 5 7.05 -62.59 -0.11
C THR A 5 8.45 -62.89 0.47
N SER A 6 9.09 -61.91 1.12
CA SER A 6 9.22 -61.83 2.59
C SER A 6 10.09 -60.66 3.11
N TYR A 7 9.79 -60.26 4.34
CA TYR A 7 10.32 -59.16 5.15
C TYR A 7 11.81 -59.28 5.53
N SER A 8 12.48 -58.14 5.72
CA SER A 8 13.30 -57.92 6.93
C SER A 8 13.37 -56.45 7.31
N GLN A 9 13.00 -56.17 8.57
CA GLN A 9 13.25 -54.92 9.27
C GLN A 9 14.73 -54.82 9.66
N GLY A 10 15.27 -53.60 9.61
CA GLY A 10 16.53 -53.22 10.23
C GLY A 10 16.55 -51.71 10.36
N GLU A 11 16.04 -51.19 11.47
CA GLU A 11 16.13 -49.78 11.83
C GLU A 11 17.60 -49.38 12.08
N SER A 12 18.02 -48.26 11.50
CA SER A 12 19.03 -47.41 12.11
C SER A 12 18.65 -45.94 11.92
N SER A 13 18.32 -45.33 13.05
CA SER A 13 17.93 -43.95 13.26
C SER A 13 18.93 -42.95 12.67
N GLN A 14 18.47 -42.16 11.69
CA GLN A 14 19.07 -40.85 11.39
C GLN A 14 17.95 -39.82 11.34
N ARG A 15 17.96 -38.94 12.35
CA ARG A 15 17.11 -37.74 12.44
C ARG A 15 17.25 -36.94 11.15
N ALA A 16 16.22 -36.98 10.31
CA ALA A 16 16.04 -36.01 9.24
C ALA A 16 15.73 -34.64 9.87
N PRO A 17 16.40 -33.56 9.45
CA PRO A 17 16.08 -32.23 9.95
C PRO A 17 14.64 -31.90 9.55
N HIS A 18 13.87 -31.36 10.50
CA HIS A 18 12.54 -30.79 10.27
C HIS A 18 12.59 -29.78 9.12
N ARG A 19 12.32 -30.25 7.91
CA ARG A 19 12.02 -29.42 6.76
C ARG A 19 10.69 -28.76 7.08
N ARG A 20 10.73 -27.50 7.54
CA ARG A 20 9.55 -26.67 7.69
C ARG A 20 8.73 -26.83 6.42
N ALA A 21 7.50 -27.30 6.61
CA ALA A 21 6.53 -27.52 5.57
C ALA A 21 6.51 -26.30 4.64
N ASN A 22 6.51 -26.59 3.35
CA ASN A 22 6.38 -25.65 2.26
C ASN A 22 5.45 -24.49 2.63
N VAL A 23 6.03 -23.29 2.73
CA VAL A 23 5.26 -22.06 2.55
C VAL A 23 4.84 -22.11 1.09
N GLY A 24 3.63 -22.62 0.84
CA GLY A 24 3.09 -22.72 -0.50
C GLY A 24 3.04 -21.31 -1.08
N TRP A 25 3.94 -21.02 -2.02
CA TRP A 25 3.78 -19.91 -2.94
C TRP A 25 2.51 -20.21 -3.74
N LEU A 26 1.38 -19.68 -3.27
CA LEU A 26 0.19 -19.54 -4.09
C LEU A 26 0.59 -18.58 -5.21
N SER A 27 0.72 -19.09 -6.43
CA SER A 27 0.82 -18.25 -7.61
C SER A 27 -0.33 -17.24 -7.55
N PRO A 28 -0.06 -15.92 -7.62
CA PRO A 28 -1.13 -14.95 -7.74
C PRO A 28 -2.00 -15.36 -8.92
N SER A 29 -3.33 -15.35 -8.73
CA SER A 29 -4.23 -15.19 -9.86
C SER A 29 -3.69 -14.06 -10.74
N THR A 30 -3.58 -14.28 -12.05
CA THR A 30 -3.00 -13.30 -12.98
C THR A 30 -3.77 -11.98 -13.02
N GLN A 31 -4.94 -11.91 -12.38
CA GLN A 31 -5.68 -10.69 -12.10
C GLN A 31 -5.73 -10.43 -10.59
N PRO A 32 -5.46 -9.19 -10.15
CA PRO A 32 -5.66 -8.81 -8.76
C PRO A 32 -7.15 -8.93 -8.38
N PRO A 33 -7.47 -9.22 -7.11
CA PRO A 33 -8.84 -9.23 -6.64
C PRO A 33 -9.49 -7.86 -6.81
N LYS A 34 -10.82 -7.82 -6.95
CA LYS A 34 -11.56 -6.56 -7.16
C LYS A 34 -11.45 -5.58 -5.99
N ALA A 35 -11.36 -6.10 -4.77
CA ALA A 35 -11.02 -5.33 -3.57
C ALA A 35 -9.67 -5.79 -3.01
N ILE A 36 -8.80 -4.82 -2.74
CA ILE A 36 -7.46 -5.07 -2.20
C ILE A 36 -7.48 -4.77 -0.69
N ILE A 37 -7.58 -5.84 0.11
CA ILE A 37 -7.65 -5.75 1.58
C ILE A 37 -6.27 -5.91 2.22
N ASN A 38 -5.45 -6.85 1.70
CA ASN A 38 -4.18 -7.20 2.31
C ASN A 38 -2.97 -6.84 1.43
N SER A 39 -1.79 -6.82 2.05
CA SER A 39 -0.54 -6.40 1.43
C SER A 39 0.01 -7.35 0.36
N ASN A 40 -0.65 -8.49 0.08
CA ASN A 40 -0.27 -9.39 -0.99
C ASN A 40 -0.60 -8.80 -2.38
N TYR A 41 -1.63 -7.96 -2.44
CA TYR A 41 -2.14 -7.39 -3.70
C TYR A 41 -1.97 -5.86 -3.78
N GLY A 42 -1.38 -5.23 -2.77
CA GLY A 42 -1.17 -3.79 -2.73
C GLY A 42 -0.16 -3.34 -1.67
N PRO A 43 0.18 -2.04 -1.64
CA PRO A 43 1.15 -1.49 -0.69
C PRO A 43 0.67 -1.63 0.75
N ALA A 44 1.53 -2.10 1.64
CA ALA A 44 1.23 -2.29 3.07
C ALA A 44 0.82 -0.97 3.77
N LEU A 45 -0.15 -1.08 4.68
CA LEU A 45 -0.54 0.00 5.60
C LEU A 45 0.43 -0.01 6.79
N THR A 46 1.25 1.03 6.89
CA THR A 46 2.33 1.12 7.90
C THR A 46 2.01 2.04 9.08
N ASN A 47 1.02 2.92 8.95
CA ASN A 47 0.62 3.83 10.02
C ASN A 47 -0.23 3.11 11.06
N GLU A 48 0.18 3.15 12.33
CA GLU A 48 -0.43 2.41 13.43
C GLU A 48 -1.88 2.83 13.71
N GLU A 49 -2.16 4.14 13.69
CA GLU A 49 -3.51 4.66 13.90
C GLU A 49 -4.47 4.28 12.76
N LEU A 50 -4.01 4.38 11.51
CA LEU A 50 -4.79 3.89 10.38
C LEU A 50 -4.97 2.38 10.43
N TYR A 51 -4.00 1.64 10.97
CA TYR A 51 -4.13 0.20 11.18
C TYR A 51 -5.21 -0.12 12.24
N ALA A 52 -5.31 0.66 13.32
CA ALA A 52 -6.37 0.54 14.31
C ALA A 52 -7.77 0.79 13.70
N VAL A 53 -7.89 1.81 12.84
CA VAL A 53 -9.12 2.07 12.06
C VAL A 53 -9.44 0.87 11.16
N ALA A 54 -8.47 0.40 10.37
CA ALA A 54 -8.64 -0.74 9.48
C ALA A 54 -9.06 -2.02 10.24
N ARG A 55 -8.45 -2.29 11.40
CA ARG A 55 -8.77 -3.45 12.22
C ARG A 55 -10.18 -3.37 12.82
N SER A 56 -10.61 -2.20 13.26
CA SER A 56 -11.96 -2.02 13.80
C SER A 56 -13.01 -2.16 12.67
N LEU A 57 -12.70 -1.59 11.51
CA LEU A 57 -13.54 -1.67 10.33
C LEU A 57 -13.65 -3.09 9.77
N SER A 58 -12.56 -3.87 9.80
CA SER A 58 -12.54 -5.23 9.25
C SER A 58 -13.48 -6.19 9.98
N LYS A 59 -13.73 -5.97 11.28
CA LYS A 59 -14.72 -6.74 12.05
C LYS A 59 -16.13 -6.53 11.51
N LEU A 60 -16.50 -5.27 11.25
CA LEU A 60 -17.79 -4.93 10.67
C LEU A 60 -17.89 -5.44 9.22
N ASP A 61 -16.84 -5.21 8.41
CA ASP A 61 -16.78 -5.70 7.04
C ASP A 61 -16.97 -7.22 6.97
N GLN A 62 -16.26 -7.98 7.81
CA GLN A 62 -16.40 -9.43 7.87
C GLN A 62 -17.82 -9.84 8.27
N PHE A 63 -18.42 -9.17 9.25
CA PHE A 63 -19.80 -9.44 9.67
C PHE A 63 -20.81 -9.20 8.53
N LEU A 64 -20.72 -8.06 7.84
CA LEU A 64 -21.61 -7.71 6.72
C LEU A 64 -21.42 -8.65 5.53
N LEU A 65 -20.16 -9.03 5.22
CA LEU A 65 -19.84 -9.96 4.15
C LEU A 65 -20.39 -11.36 4.42
N LEU A 66 -20.25 -11.88 5.64
CA LEU A 66 -20.85 -13.17 6.03
C LEU A 66 -22.37 -13.12 5.94
N TYR A 67 -22.98 -11.99 6.30
CA TYR A 67 -24.42 -11.80 6.16
C TYR A 67 -24.85 -11.81 4.68
N CYS A 68 -24.14 -11.07 3.81
CA CYS A 68 -24.36 -11.12 2.36
C CYS A 68 -24.16 -12.53 1.79
N GLN A 69 -23.11 -13.24 2.22
CA GLN A 69 -22.82 -14.60 1.79
C GLN A 69 -24.01 -15.53 2.05
N HIS A 70 -24.63 -15.43 3.23
CA HIS A 70 -25.80 -16.22 3.58
C HIS A 70 -26.97 -16.02 2.60
N PHE A 71 -27.33 -14.77 2.29
CA PHE A 71 -28.42 -14.48 1.34
C PHE A 71 -28.07 -14.87 -0.08
N TYR A 72 -26.85 -14.62 -0.52
CA TYR A 72 -26.44 -15.00 -1.86
C TYR A 72 -26.37 -16.52 -2.04
N GLN A 73 -26.03 -17.28 -1.01
CA GLN A 73 -26.12 -18.74 -1.04
C GLN A 73 -27.57 -19.18 -1.28
N GLN A 74 -28.53 -18.65 -0.52
CA GLN A 74 -29.96 -18.95 -0.70
C GLN A 74 -30.52 -18.50 -2.05
N ILE A 75 -30.07 -17.35 -2.57
CA ILE A 75 -30.46 -16.90 -3.91
C ILE A 75 -29.89 -17.85 -4.96
N SER A 76 -28.61 -18.23 -4.83
CA SER A 76 -27.94 -19.11 -5.80
C SER A 76 -28.48 -20.54 -5.82
N SER A 77 -28.96 -21.06 -4.68
CA SER A 77 -29.63 -22.36 -4.58
C SER A 77 -31.07 -22.33 -5.09
N GLY A 78 -31.63 -21.14 -5.30
CA GLY A 78 -33.03 -20.96 -5.68
C GLY A 78 -34.02 -21.04 -4.51
N ASP A 79 -33.53 -21.10 -3.27
CA ASP A 79 -34.36 -21.02 -2.07
C ASP A 79 -35.01 -19.62 -1.94
N LEU A 80 -34.26 -18.59 -2.33
CA LEU A 80 -34.77 -17.24 -2.55
C LEU A 80 -34.84 -16.94 -4.05
N ASN A 81 -35.91 -16.26 -4.48
CA ASN A 81 -36.19 -15.94 -5.88
C ASN A 81 -36.20 -17.19 -6.81
N PRO A 82 -37.07 -18.18 -6.53
CA PRO A 82 -37.13 -19.40 -7.34
C PRO A 82 -37.47 -19.06 -8.80
N GLY A 83 -36.67 -19.59 -9.73
CA GLY A 83 -36.87 -19.40 -11.17
C GLY A 83 -36.17 -18.17 -11.77
N ASP A 84 -35.59 -17.27 -10.98
CA ASP A 84 -34.80 -16.14 -11.49
C ASP A 84 -33.34 -16.56 -11.73
N VAL A 85 -33.10 -17.14 -12.91
CA VAL A 85 -31.77 -17.59 -13.35
C VAL A 85 -30.76 -16.43 -13.42
N SER A 86 -31.23 -15.21 -13.69
CA SER A 86 -30.37 -14.04 -13.79
C SER A 86 -29.84 -13.62 -12.40
N ALA A 87 -30.72 -13.59 -11.40
CA ALA A 87 -30.36 -13.32 -10.02
C ALA A 87 -29.46 -14.43 -9.43
N GLN A 88 -29.75 -15.69 -9.73
CA GLN A 88 -28.92 -16.84 -9.33
C GLN A 88 -27.48 -16.73 -9.86
N ARG A 89 -27.33 -16.37 -11.15
CA ARG A 89 -26.01 -16.20 -11.76
C ARG A 89 -25.25 -15.00 -11.17
N LEU A 90 -25.94 -13.90 -10.90
CA LEU A 90 -25.33 -12.74 -10.25
C LEU A 90 -24.85 -13.10 -8.84
N ALA A 91 -25.69 -13.82 -8.07
CA ALA A 91 -25.35 -14.27 -6.72
C ALA A 91 -24.09 -15.15 -6.70
N LEU A 92 -23.92 -16.04 -7.67
CA LEU A 92 -22.69 -16.85 -7.79
C LEU A 92 -21.43 -16.00 -8.00
N ASN A 93 -21.51 -14.96 -8.85
CA ASN A 93 -20.38 -14.05 -9.07
C ASN A 93 -20.04 -13.23 -7.81
N ASP A 94 -21.06 -12.79 -7.08
CA ASP A 94 -20.89 -12.05 -5.83
C ASP A 94 -20.32 -12.96 -4.73
N LEU A 95 -20.70 -14.25 -4.68
CA LEU A 95 -20.17 -15.21 -3.71
C LEU A 95 -18.67 -15.45 -3.87
N ASP A 96 -18.16 -15.55 -5.10
CA ASP A 96 -16.74 -15.72 -5.38
C ASP A 96 -15.91 -14.51 -4.90
N ASP A 97 -16.41 -13.30 -5.17
CA ASP A 97 -15.77 -12.06 -4.74
C ASP A 97 -15.84 -11.89 -3.22
N ILE A 98 -16.98 -12.15 -2.59
CA ILE A 98 -17.13 -12.16 -1.12
C ILE A 98 -16.16 -13.14 -0.48
N GLN A 99 -16.05 -14.36 -1.02
CA GLN A 99 -15.13 -15.37 -0.48
C GLN A 99 -13.67 -14.91 -0.58
N THR A 100 -13.31 -14.26 -1.69
CA THR A 100 -11.99 -13.67 -1.89
C THR A 100 -11.70 -12.59 -0.84
N ILE A 101 -12.64 -11.69 -0.60
CA ILE A 101 -12.50 -10.60 0.38
C ILE A 101 -12.40 -11.16 1.81
N ILE A 102 -13.28 -12.10 2.19
CA ILE A 102 -13.24 -12.75 3.51
C ILE A 102 -11.90 -13.44 3.73
N THR A 103 -11.39 -14.15 2.71
CA THR A 103 -10.09 -14.83 2.80
C THR A 103 -8.96 -13.83 3.04
N GLN A 104 -8.96 -12.69 2.33
CA GLN A 104 -7.96 -11.65 2.57
C GLN A 104 -8.03 -11.08 3.99
N ILE A 105 -9.23 -10.83 4.54
CA ILE A 105 -9.42 -10.37 5.93
C ILE A 105 -8.90 -11.44 6.92
N GLN A 106 -9.21 -12.71 6.69
CA GLN A 106 -8.75 -13.82 7.52
C GLN A 106 -7.23 -13.95 7.50
N ASP A 107 -6.59 -13.79 6.35
CA ASP A 107 -5.13 -13.83 6.26
C ASP A 107 -4.48 -12.69 7.07
N VAL A 108 -5.10 -11.51 7.12
CA VAL A 108 -4.64 -10.41 8.00
C VAL A 108 -4.85 -10.76 9.47
N ASN A 109 -6.05 -11.26 9.83
CA ASN A 109 -6.36 -11.64 11.21
C ASN A 109 -5.45 -12.77 11.73
N ASN A 110 -5.01 -13.67 10.84
CA ASN A 110 -4.08 -14.75 11.14
C ASN A 110 -2.60 -14.32 11.12
N GLY A 111 -2.32 -13.04 10.85
CA GLY A 111 -0.96 -12.50 10.80
C GLY A 111 -0.13 -12.97 9.60
N ARG A 112 -0.75 -13.51 8.54
CA ARG A 112 -0.05 -13.91 7.31
C ARG A 112 0.32 -12.70 6.45
N PHE A 113 -0.54 -11.69 6.45
CA PHE A 113 -0.32 -10.41 5.79
C PHE A 113 -0.74 -9.26 6.70
N VAL A 114 -0.41 -8.03 6.31
CA VAL A 114 -0.95 -6.81 6.94
C VAL A 114 -2.01 -6.20 6.02
N PHE A 115 -2.78 -5.23 6.53
CA PHE A 115 -3.72 -4.49 5.68
C PHE A 115 -2.97 -3.76 4.56
N SER A 116 -3.58 -3.68 3.39
CA SER A 116 -3.16 -2.78 2.32
C SER A 116 -3.60 -1.36 2.63
N SER A 117 -2.80 -0.36 2.25
CA SER A 117 -3.19 1.05 2.34
C SER A 117 -4.35 1.41 1.40
N LEU A 118 -4.68 0.55 0.44
CA LEU A 118 -5.84 0.67 -0.45
C LEU A 118 -7.15 0.30 0.23
N TYR A 119 -7.13 -0.53 1.28
CA TYR A 119 -8.32 -1.02 1.96
C TYR A 119 -9.24 0.12 2.49
N LEU A 120 -8.63 1.18 3.03
CA LEU A 120 -9.36 2.36 3.55
C LEU A 120 -9.66 3.41 2.46
N LYS A 121 -9.23 3.20 1.22
CA LYS A 121 -9.36 4.14 0.09
C LYS A 121 -10.25 3.61 -1.03
N GLU A 122 -10.40 2.30 -1.14
CA GLU A 122 -11.21 1.68 -2.17
C GLU A 122 -12.68 1.63 -1.75
N ARG A 123 -13.55 1.84 -2.75
CA ARG A 123 -15.00 1.88 -2.58
C ARG A 123 -15.68 0.54 -2.83
N HIS A 124 -14.96 -0.47 -3.31
CA HIS A 124 -15.56 -1.73 -3.77
C HIS A 124 -16.40 -2.40 -2.69
N ILE A 125 -15.96 -2.38 -1.43
CA ILE A 125 -16.69 -3.00 -0.32
C ILE A 125 -18.00 -2.27 0.04
N LEU A 126 -18.16 -1.00 -0.36
CA LEU A 126 -19.41 -0.23 -0.15
C LEU A 126 -20.59 -0.89 -0.87
N TYR A 127 -20.34 -1.55 -2.00
CA TYR A 127 -21.35 -2.34 -2.70
C TYR A 127 -21.96 -3.38 -1.75
N TYR A 128 -21.12 -4.16 -1.07
CA TYR A 128 -21.57 -5.19 -0.14
C TYR A 128 -22.20 -4.64 1.13
N TRP A 129 -21.79 -3.45 1.59
CA TRP A 129 -22.48 -2.76 2.68
C TRP A 129 -23.92 -2.41 2.30
N GLY A 130 -24.11 -1.82 1.12
CA GLY A 130 -25.45 -1.50 0.61
C GLY A 130 -26.33 -2.74 0.48
N ARG A 131 -25.78 -3.85 -0.03
CA ARG A 131 -26.48 -5.15 -0.11
C ARG A 131 -26.84 -5.70 1.26
N ALA A 132 -25.92 -5.70 2.21
CA ALA A 132 -26.15 -6.19 3.58
C ALA A 132 -27.27 -5.41 4.27
N PHE A 133 -27.25 -4.07 4.17
CA PHE A 133 -28.29 -3.23 4.76
C PHE A 133 -29.64 -3.38 4.07
N SER A 134 -29.67 -3.58 2.74
CA SER A 134 -30.89 -3.92 2.02
C SER A 134 -31.50 -5.23 2.54
N PHE A 135 -30.69 -6.29 2.68
CA PHE A 135 -31.17 -7.57 3.23
C PHE A 135 -31.63 -7.44 4.68
N LEU A 136 -30.89 -6.70 5.51
CA LEU A 136 -31.29 -6.44 6.90
C LEU A 136 -32.64 -5.72 6.98
N SER A 137 -32.81 -4.66 6.18
CA SER A 137 -34.06 -3.88 6.15
C SER A 137 -35.24 -4.73 5.67
N GLN A 138 -35.05 -5.54 4.61
CA GLN A 138 -36.09 -6.41 4.09
C GLN A 138 -36.51 -7.47 5.12
N ASN A 139 -35.54 -8.15 5.75
CA ASN A 139 -35.85 -9.18 6.74
C ASN A 139 -36.44 -8.62 8.02
N LEU A 140 -36.03 -7.42 8.44
CA LEU A 140 -36.61 -6.77 9.61
C LEU A 140 -38.13 -6.57 9.47
N LEU A 141 -38.60 -6.37 8.23
CA LEU A 141 -39.97 -6.00 7.87
C LEU A 141 -40.71 -7.08 7.07
N ALA A 142 -40.17 -8.30 6.97
CA ALA A 142 -40.72 -9.35 6.11
C ALA A 142 -42.06 -9.95 6.60
N GLY A 143 -42.56 -9.53 7.76
CA GLY A 143 -43.85 -9.96 8.32
C GLY A 143 -44.47 -8.89 9.21
N ASP A 144 -45.57 -9.24 9.87
CA ASP A 144 -46.34 -8.33 10.72
C ASP A 144 -45.59 -7.93 12.01
N GLU A 145 -44.64 -8.78 12.43
CA GLU A 145 -43.79 -8.56 13.61
C GLU A 145 -42.34 -8.27 13.23
N ILE A 146 -41.66 -7.49 14.07
CA ILE A 146 -40.24 -7.16 13.90
C ILE A 146 -39.41 -8.44 14.05
N HIS A 147 -38.63 -8.78 13.02
CA HIS A 147 -37.73 -9.92 13.06
C HIS A 147 -36.58 -9.68 14.06
N GLN A 148 -36.70 -10.25 15.26
CA GLN A 148 -35.77 -10.04 16.38
C GLN A 148 -34.29 -10.35 16.04
N PRO A 149 -33.94 -11.39 15.27
CA PRO A 149 -32.55 -11.61 14.85
C PRO A 149 -31.99 -10.46 14.00
N SER A 150 -32.79 -9.88 13.09
CA SER A 150 -32.37 -8.71 12.29
C SER A 150 -32.17 -7.49 13.17
N LEU A 151 -33.04 -7.28 14.16
CA LEU A 151 -32.89 -6.20 15.14
C LEU A 151 -31.61 -6.38 15.98
N GLY A 152 -31.30 -7.61 16.39
CA GLY A 152 -30.06 -7.96 17.07
C GLY A 152 -28.80 -7.71 16.23
N ASN A 153 -28.87 -7.98 14.93
CA ASN A 153 -27.78 -7.67 13.99
C ASN A 153 -27.57 -6.14 13.85
N LEU A 154 -28.64 -5.35 13.80
CA LEU A 154 -28.56 -3.89 13.80
C LEU A 154 -27.94 -3.33 15.08
N LYS A 155 -28.25 -3.93 16.25
CA LYS A 155 -27.55 -3.60 17.50
C LYS A 155 -26.04 -3.86 17.37
N ARG A 156 -25.66 -5.05 16.89
CA ARG A 156 -24.24 -5.42 16.72
C ARG A 156 -23.49 -4.49 15.76
N ILE A 157 -24.14 -4.02 14.70
CA ILE A 157 -23.59 -3.00 13.80
C ILE A 157 -23.33 -1.69 14.55
N THR A 158 -24.25 -1.30 15.44
CA THR A 158 -24.09 -0.10 16.27
C THR A 158 -22.91 -0.26 17.25
N ASP A 159 -22.74 -1.43 17.84
CA ASP A 159 -21.62 -1.74 18.73
C ASP A 159 -20.27 -1.65 17.98
N TYR A 160 -20.17 -2.24 16.77
CA TYR A 160 -18.97 -2.11 15.95
C TYR A 160 -18.69 -0.67 15.52
N ALA A 161 -19.73 0.10 15.19
CA ALA A 161 -19.56 1.49 14.81
C ALA A 161 -19.01 2.36 15.95
N ALA A 162 -19.33 2.04 17.20
CA ALA A 162 -18.74 2.72 18.36
C ALA A 162 -17.21 2.46 18.47
N GLU A 163 -16.77 1.22 18.22
CA GLU A 163 -15.33 0.90 18.14
C GLU A 163 -14.64 1.67 17.01
N ILE A 164 -15.29 1.76 15.84
CA ILE A 164 -14.75 2.50 14.69
C ILE A 164 -14.71 4.01 14.98
N GLU A 165 -15.74 4.58 15.62
CA GLU A 165 -15.75 6.00 16.01
C GLU A 165 -14.54 6.33 16.89
N SER A 166 -14.25 5.51 17.90
CA SER A 166 -13.08 5.69 18.77
C SER A 166 -11.79 5.73 17.95
N ALA A 167 -11.56 4.69 17.12
CA ALA A 167 -10.34 4.61 16.30
C ALA A 167 -10.22 5.79 15.31
N LEU A 168 -11.34 6.31 14.79
CA LEU A 168 -11.34 7.47 13.90
C LEU A 168 -11.00 8.77 14.63
N LEU A 169 -11.44 8.92 15.88
CA LEU A 169 -11.09 10.09 16.68
C LEU A 169 -9.60 10.07 17.05
N ASP A 170 -9.06 8.90 17.41
CA ASP A 170 -7.64 8.71 17.71
C ASP A 170 -6.78 9.03 16.47
N ALA A 171 -7.08 8.40 15.32
CA ALA A 171 -6.40 8.69 14.05
C ALA A 171 -6.58 10.13 13.56
N GLY A 172 -7.71 10.76 13.91
CA GLY A 172 -7.95 12.17 13.64
C GLY A 172 -7.07 13.08 14.47
N SER A 173 -6.89 12.75 15.75
CA SER A 173 -6.07 13.53 16.68
C SER A 173 -4.60 13.55 16.29
N GLU A 174 -4.10 12.46 15.70
CA GLU A 174 -2.76 12.32 15.15
C GLU A 174 -2.61 12.94 13.74
N GLY A 175 -3.69 13.45 13.15
CA GLY A 175 -3.67 14.13 11.85
C GLY A 175 -3.38 13.21 10.65
N VAL A 176 -3.50 11.89 10.80
CA VAL A 176 -3.16 10.90 9.76
C VAL A 176 -4.28 10.69 8.73
N LEU A 177 -5.50 11.14 9.03
CA LEU A 177 -6.68 11.04 8.16
C LEU A 177 -6.65 12.09 7.03
N THR A 178 -5.95 11.76 5.94
CA THR A 178 -5.95 12.57 4.71
C THR A 178 -7.36 12.69 4.08
N SER A 179 -7.51 13.57 3.08
CA SER A 179 -8.78 13.77 2.37
C SER A 179 -9.37 12.47 1.81
N ASP A 180 -8.52 11.61 1.26
CA ASP A 180 -8.95 10.40 0.55
C ASP A 180 -9.53 9.37 1.52
N TYR A 181 -8.88 9.20 2.68
CA TYR A 181 -9.41 8.35 3.76
C TYR A 181 -10.74 8.91 4.26
N ARG A 182 -10.81 10.22 4.52
CA ARG A 182 -12.02 10.87 5.03
C ARG A 182 -13.21 10.72 4.09
N LEU A 183 -13.01 10.79 2.78
CA LEU A 183 -14.07 10.64 1.79
C LEU A 183 -14.69 9.24 1.80
N VAL A 184 -13.86 8.20 1.81
CA VAL A 184 -14.34 6.81 1.78
C VAL A 184 -14.95 6.44 3.13
N LEU A 185 -14.37 6.92 4.23
CA LEU A 185 -14.92 6.75 5.57
C LEU A 185 -16.26 7.47 5.74
N SER A 186 -16.45 8.65 5.13
CA SER A 186 -17.73 9.34 5.15
C SER A 186 -18.81 8.56 4.41
N GLU A 187 -18.49 8.00 3.24
CA GLU A 187 -19.42 7.18 2.46
C GLU A 187 -19.83 5.91 3.23
N ARG A 188 -18.89 5.28 3.94
CA ARG A 188 -19.20 4.16 4.86
C ARG A 188 -20.12 4.63 5.98
N TRP A 189 -19.85 5.78 6.57
CA TRP A 189 -20.67 6.33 7.66
C TRP A 189 -22.09 6.66 7.21
N ASP A 190 -22.26 7.19 6.00
CA ASP A 190 -23.57 7.49 5.42
C ASP A 190 -24.43 6.22 5.25
N LEU A 191 -23.82 5.09 4.89
CA LEU A 191 -24.52 3.80 4.86
C LEU A 191 -24.90 3.33 6.28
N LEU A 192 -24.03 3.52 7.27
CA LEU A 192 -24.32 3.22 8.67
C LEU A 192 -25.47 4.04 9.25
N GLU A 193 -25.64 5.29 8.81
CA GLU A 193 -26.78 6.13 9.24
C GLU A 193 -28.12 5.45 8.98
N SER A 194 -28.25 4.74 7.86
CA SER A 194 -29.46 3.98 7.53
C SER A 194 -29.72 2.87 8.55
N ALA A 195 -28.68 2.11 8.92
CA ALA A 195 -28.77 1.06 9.93
C ALA A 195 -29.09 1.63 11.33
N PHE A 196 -28.48 2.75 11.73
CA PHE A 196 -28.74 3.39 13.02
C PHE A 196 -30.17 3.92 13.12
N ASN A 197 -30.70 4.47 12.04
CA ASN A 197 -32.07 4.98 12.03
C ASN A 197 -33.08 3.84 12.12
N LEU A 198 -32.87 2.75 11.37
CA LEU A 198 -33.69 1.53 11.49
C LEU A 198 -33.64 0.96 12.91
N TYR A 199 -32.44 0.83 13.50
CA TYR A 199 -32.30 0.33 14.86
C TYR A 199 -33.05 1.21 15.87
N ARG A 200 -32.85 2.53 15.82
CA ARG A 200 -33.51 3.49 16.73
C ARG A 200 -35.03 3.41 16.62
N GLN A 201 -35.56 3.38 15.40
CA GLN A 201 -36.99 3.34 15.14
C GLN A 201 -37.66 2.12 15.78
N HIS A 202 -36.99 0.97 15.75
CA HIS A 202 -37.57 -0.31 16.17
C HIS A 202 -37.15 -0.78 17.58
N SER A 203 -36.05 -0.28 18.13
CA SER A 203 -35.58 -0.61 19.49
C SER A 203 -35.93 0.45 20.54
N GLN A 204 -36.35 1.64 20.12
CA GLN A 204 -36.52 2.83 20.99
C GLN A 204 -35.26 3.20 21.78
N SER A 205 -34.10 2.65 21.43
CA SER A 205 -32.84 2.93 22.10
C SER A 205 -32.25 4.26 21.63
N PRO A 206 -31.63 5.06 22.52
CA PRO A 206 -31.00 6.31 22.14
C PRO A 206 -29.80 6.06 21.22
N ARG A 207 -29.44 7.08 20.44
CA ARG A 207 -28.26 7.05 19.59
C ARG A 207 -26.99 7.03 20.47
N THR A 208 -26.11 6.07 20.25
CA THR A 208 -24.85 5.91 21.00
C THR A 208 -23.61 6.40 20.23
N VAL A 209 -23.68 6.42 18.89
CA VAL A 209 -22.57 6.75 17.99
C VAL A 209 -22.79 8.13 17.38
N ALA A 210 -21.76 8.97 17.21
CA ALA A 210 -21.89 10.30 16.63
C ALA A 210 -22.25 10.27 15.12
N ARG A 211 -22.75 11.40 14.60
CA ARG A 211 -22.92 11.58 13.15
C ARG A 211 -21.60 11.93 12.48
N TRP A 212 -21.44 11.58 11.20
CA TRP A 212 -20.21 11.90 10.47
C TRP A 212 -19.78 13.38 10.57
N PRO A 213 -20.65 14.39 10.42
CA PRO A 213 -20.24 15.79 10.56
C PRO A 213 -19.69 16.14 11.95
N GLU A 214 -20.13 15.45 13.00
CA GLU A 214 -19.64 15.64 14.37
C GLU A 214 -18.26 15.01 14.54
N ILE A 215 -18.08 13.80 14.00
CA ILE A 215 -16.78 13.10 13.97
C ILE A 215 -15.80 13.94 13.14
N ALA A 216 -16.15 14.31 11.92
CA ALA A 216 -15.33 15.12 11.03
C ALA A 216 -14.92 16.45 11.67
N ARG A 217 -15.84 17.10 12.40
CA ARG A 217 -15.52 18.32 13.16
C ARG A 217 -14.54 18.04 14.30
N LYS A 218 -14.69 16.96 15.08
CA LYS A 218 -13.73 16.61 16.15
C LYS A 218 -12.34 16.27 15.57
N VAL A 219 -12.31 15.50 14.48
CA VAL A 219 -11.10 15.17 13.72
C VAL A 219 -10.41 16.43 13.18
N GLN A 220 -11.17 17.45 12.77
CA GLN A 220 -10.61 18.72 12.25
C GLN A 220 -10.32 19.77 13.33
N ALA A 221 -11.05 19.76 14.44
CA ALA A 221 -10.95 20.73 15.53
C ALA A 221 -9.88 20.37 16.56
N THR A 222 -9.38 19.14 16.53
CA THR A 222 -8.14 18.83 17.24
C THR A 222 -7.08 19.72 16.63
N PRO A 223 -6.49 20.67 17.39
CA PRO A 223 -5.48 21.55 16.84
C PRO A 223 -4.48 20.63 16.18
N THR A 224 -4.18 20.91 14.91
CA THR A 224 -2.98 20.41 14.28
C THR A 224 -1.92 20.77 15.31
N VAL A 225 -1.48 19.80 16.12
CA VAL A 225 -0.27 19.96 16.91
C VAL A 225 0.68 20.36 15.81
N SER A 226 1.03 21.66 15.79
CA SER A 226 2.08 22.23 14.94
C SER A 226 3.07 21.11 14.84
N PRO A 227 3.32 20.53 13.65
CA PRO A 227 4.06 19.29 13.55
C PRO A 227 5.24 19.51 14.46
N GLN A 228 5.21 18.84 15.61
CA GLN A 228 6.37 18.82 16.44
C GLN A 228 7.38 18.34 15.42
N GLU A 229 8.49 19.03 15.30
CA GLU A 229 9.61 18.50 14.56
C GLU A 229 10.02 17.21 15.29
N THR A 230 9.22 16.15 15.18
CA THR A 230 9.63 14.78 14.95
C THR A 230 10.53 14.95 13.76
N LYS A 231 11.79 15.31 14.07
CA LYS A 231 12.96 15.33 13.20
C LYS A 231 12.63 14.49 12.02
N ALA A 232 12.30 15.15 10.90
CA ALA A 232 11.65 14.57 9.73
C ALA A 232 11.96 13.09 9.72
N GLY A 233 11.01 12.31 10.27
CA GLY A 233 11.13 10.87 10.26
C GLY A 233 11.20 10.61 8.79
N LEU A 234 12.40 10.33 8.28
CA LEU A 234 12.55 9.73 6.98
C LEU A 234 11.44 8.68 6.93
N PRO A 235 10.75 8.51 5.79
CA PRO A 235 9.90 7.34 5.65
C PRO A 235 10.71 6.20 6.24
N THR A 236 10.11 5.30 7.00
CA THR A 236 10.67 3.97 7.19
C THR A 236 10.73 3.37 5.78
N GLN A 237 11.68 3.88 4.98
CA GLN A 237 12.46 3.21 4.00
C GLN A 237 12.64 1.88 4.68
N SER A 238 12.04 0.84 4.09
CA SER A 238 12.35 -0.53 4.46
C SER A 238 13.86 -0.58 4.75
N GLY A 239 14.31 -1.32 5.76
CA GLY A 239 15.76 -1.43 6.01
C GLY A 239 16.54 -1.64 4.71
N THR A 240 15.92 -2.30 3.73
CA THR A 240 16.28 -2.39 2.32
C THR A 240 16.50 -1.05 1.58
N PHE A 241 15.60 -0.06 1.59
CA PHE A 241 15.79 1.20 0.85
C PHE A 241 16.85 2.12 1.50
N THR A 242 16.94 2.18 2.84
CA THR A 242 18.07 2.84 3.52
C THR A 242 19.39 2.12 3.24
N THR A 243 19.38 0.78 3.23
CA THR A 243 20.55 -0.01 2.87
C THR A 243 20.93 0.20 1.41
N ILE A 244 19.98 0.26 0.47
CA ILE A 244 20.24 0.51 -0.95
C ILE A 244 20.82 1.92 -1.13
N LEU A 245 20.29 2.93 -0.45
CA LEU A 245 20.80 4.30 -0.53
C LEU A 245 22.23 4.38 -0.01
N TRP A 246 22.50 3.83 1.18
CA TRP A 246 23.85 3.83 1.75
C TRP A 246 24.82 2.95 0.96
N LEU A 247 24.39 1.79 0.46
CA LEU A 247 25.22 0.91 -0.35
C LEU A 247 25.52 1.52 -1.72
N THR A 248 24.56 2.22 -2.33
CA THR A 248 24.77 2.98 -3.56
C THR A 248 25.73 4.15 -3.31
N PHE A 249 25.52 4.93 -2.25
CA PHE A 249 26.40 6.05 -1.89
C PHE A 249 27.82 5.60 -1.57
N VAL A 250 27.99 4.59 -0.71
CA VAL A 250 29.30 4.06 -0.32
C VAL A 250 29.98 3.37 -1.51
N GLY A 251 29.25 2.55 -2.27
CA GLY A 251 29.78 1.86 -3.45
C GLY A 251 30.24 2.84 -4.52
N THR A 252 29.42 3.84 -4.86
CA THR A 252 29.80 4.85 -5.86
C THR A 252 30.93 5.74 -5.36
N THR A 253 30.89 6.21 -4.11
CA THR A 253 31.94 7.09 -3.57
C THR A 253 33.28 6.38 -3.45
N LEU A 254 33.31 5.18 -2.87
CA LEU A 254 34.56 4.42 -2.71
C LEU A 254 35.13 3.99 -4.07
N SER A 255 34.29 3.51 -4.98
CA SER A 255 34.73 3.15 -6.33
C SER A 255 35.29 4.37 -7.08
N ASN A 256 34.59 5.50 -7.04
CA ASN A 256 35.00 6.70 -7.76
C ASN A 256 36.29 7.32 -7.18
N VAL A 257 36.42 7.40 -5.86
CA VAL A 257 37.64 7.92 -5.21
C VAL A 257 38.84 7.00 -5.46
N TRP A 258 38.63 5.68 -5.37
CA TRP A 258 39.67 4.70 -5.64
C TRP A 258 40.14 4.71 -7.09
N THR A 259 39.21 4.66 -8.04
CA THR A 259 39.53 4.68 -9.47
C THR A 259 40.13 6.02 -9.90
N PHE A 260 39.69 7.14 -9.31
CA PHE A 260 40.32 8.44 -9.53
C PHE A 260 41.75 8.47 -9.00
N ALA A 261 42.02 7.98 -7.80
CA ALA A 261 43.38 7.94 -7.24
C ALA A 261 44.34 7.08 -8.09
N LEU A 262 43.84 5.95 -8.61
CA LEU A 262 44.59 5.11 -9.54
C LEU A 262 44.83 5.80 -10.88
N ALA A 263 43.79 6.41 -11.46
CA ALA A 263 43.89 7.14 -12.72
C ALA A 263 44.86 8.31 -12.60
N TYR A 264 44.78 9.07 -11.50
CA TYR A 264 45.69 10.17 -11.23
C TYR A 264 47.14 9.70 -11.11
N ASN A 265 47.41 8.62 -10.36
CA ASN A 265 48.79 8.13 -10.21
C ASN A 265 49.43 7.54 -11.48
N HIS A 266 48.62 7.13 -12.47
CA HIS A 266 49.10 6.47 -13.69
C HIS A 266 48.86 7.30 -14.97
N SER A 267 48.37 8.52 -14.83
CA SER A 267 48.09 9.39 -15.96
C SER A 267 49.27 10.32 -16.23
N ASP A 268 49.46 10.64 -17.51
CA ASP A 268 50.48 11.58 -17.97
C ASP A 268 50.13 13.05 -17.63
N HIS A 269 48.98 13.30 -16.99
CA HIS A 269 48.49 14.61 -16.56
C HIS A 269 48.41 15.65 -17.69
N THR A 270 48.20 15.20 -18.92
CA THR A 270 48.09 16.06 -20.09
C THR A 270 46.62 16.38 -20.40
N PRO A 271 46.31 17.59 -20.89
CA PRO A 271 45.02 17.87 -21.49
C PRO A 271 44.77 16.99 -22.71
N GLY A 272 43.51 16.61 -22.92
CA GLY A 272 43.12 15.82 -24.08
C GLY A 272 42.85 16.67 -25.31
N THR A 273 42.50 16.02 -26.42
CA THR A 273 42.21 16.67 -27.69
C THR A 273 40.87 16.24 -28.28
N THR A 274 40.32 17.05 -29.17
CA THR A 274 39.08 16.71 -29.91
C THR A 274 39.26 15.58 -30.93
N LYS A 275 40.50 15.13 -31.15
CA LYS A 275 40.83 13.96 -31.98
C LYS A 275 40.79 12.66 -31.19
N ASP A 276 40.73 12.74 -29.86
CA ASP A 276 40.67 11.57 -28.99
C ASP A 276 39.28 10.95 -29.05
N ALA A 277 39.20 9.63 -29.08
CA ALA A 277 37.91 8.93 -29.02
C ALA A 277 37.18 9.22 -27.69
N ASP A 278 37.94 9.32 -26.60
CA ASP A 278 37.42 9.58 -25.26
C ASP A 278 36.71 10.93 -25.12
N PHE A 279 37.13 11.94 -25.90
CA PHE A 279 36.43 13.22 -25.97
C PHE A 279 35.00 13.06 -26.50
N TRP A 280 34.81 12.25 -27.54
CA TRP A 280 33.49 12.03 -28.14
C TRP A 280 32.61 11.13 -27.29
N PHE A 281 33.19 10.13 -26.60
CA PHE A 281 32.46 9.35 -25.60
C PHE A 281 32.04 10.20 -24.40
N LEU A 282 32.89 11.12 -23.95
CA LEU A 282 32.55 12.10 -22.91
C LEU A 282 31.38 13.00 -23.36
N MET A 283 31.43 13.49 -24.60
CA MET A 283 30.35 14.30 -25.17
C MET A 283 29.02 13.54 -25.21
N GLN A 284 29.04 12.29 -25.69
CA GLN A 284 27.88 11.41 -25.70
C GLN A 284 27.33 11.21 -24.28
N SER A 285 28.19 10.92 -23.31
CA SER A 285 27.81 10.75 -21.91
C SER A 285 27.14 12.01 -21.36
N CYS A 286 27.70 13.20 -21.62
CA CYS A 286 27.14 14.47 -21.17
C CYS A 286 25.77 14.75 -21.79
N ILE A 287 25.57 14.43 -23.07
CA ILE A 287 24.27 14.56 -23.74
C ILE A 287 23.24 13.64 -23.10
N THR A 288 23.57 12.35 -22.92
CA THR A 288 22.68 11.39 -22.25
C THR A 288 22.33 11.85 -20.84
N GLN A 289 23.32 12.30 -20.09
CA GLN A 289 23.16 12.82 -18.73
C GLN A 289 22.22 14.03 -18.68
N GLY A 290 22.36 14.97 -19.62
CA GLY A 290 21.47 16.12 -19.73
C GLY A 290 20.01 15.72 -19.94
N PHE A 291 19.74 14.75 -20.82
CA PHE A 291 18.38 14.24 -21.02
C PHE A 291 17.83 13.52 -19.78
N THR A 292 18.65 12.70 -19.11
CA THR A 292 18.21 12.00 -17.90
C THR A 292 17.93 12.97 -16.75
N LEU A 293 18.71 14.04 -16.60
CA LEU A 293 18.43 15.12 -15.65
C LEU A 293 17.06 15.75 -15.94
N ILE A 294 16.76 16.10 -17.20
CA ILE A 294 15.46 16.67 -17.57
C ILE A 294 14.31 15.72 -17.21
N ILE A 295 14.43 14.43 -17.58
CA ILE A 295 13.42 13.41 -17.28
C ILE A 295 13.21 13.26 -15.77
N SER A 296 14.28 13.29 -14.98
CA SER A 296 14.23 13.20 -13.51
C SER A 296 13.63 14.45 -12.87
N GLY A 297 13.78 15.63 -13.50
CA GLY A 297 13.21 16.89 -13.01
C GLY A 297 11.70 17.02 -13.20
N ILE A 298 11.11 16.36 -14.20
CA ILE A 298 9.67 16.39 -14.48
C ILE A 298 8.83 15.90 -13.28
N PRO A 299 9.05 14.70 -12.71
CA PRO A 299 8.30 14.23 -11.55
C PRO A 299 8.56 15.10 -10.31
N LEU A 300 9.80 15.59 -10.11
CA LEU A 300 10.16 16.46 -8.98
C LEU A 300 9.45 17.83 -9.04
N LYS A 301 9.20 18.35 -10.24
CA LYS A 301 8.44 19.58 -10.45
C LYS A 301 6.93 19.36 -10.29
N ALA A 302 6.44 18.17 -10.60
CA ALA A 302 5.02 17.83 -10.54
C ALA A 302 4.53 17.57 -9.10
N ASP A 303 5.43 17.26 -8.15
CA ASP A 303 5.07 17.03 -6.75
C ASP A 303 4.92 18.37 -5.97
N PRO A 304 3.70 18.75 -5.54
CA PRO A 304 3.47 19.97 -4.78
C PRO A 304 4.02 19.92 -3.35
N ARG A 305 4.43 18.74 -2.86
CA ARG A 305 4.98 18.53 -1.50
C ARG A 305 6.48 18.83 -1.44
N LEU A 306 7.18 18.77 -2.58
CA LEU A 306 8.62 19.01 -2.68
C LEU A 306 8.92 20.52 -2.83
N ARG A 307 9.54 21.09 -1.79
CA ARG A 307 10.00 22.49 -1.86
C ARG A 307 11.08 22.61 -2.92
N LYS A 308 10.93 23.54 -3.87
CA LYS A 308 11.92 23.81 -4.94
C LYS A 308 13.36 23.94 -4.44
N ARG A 309 13.57 24.46 -3.22
CA ARG A 309 14.89 24.62 -2.60
C ARG A 309 15.63 23.29 -2.34
N THR A 310 14.95 22.15 -2.24
CA THR A 310 15.60 20.87 -1.93
C THR A 310 16.14 20.16 -3.16
N TRP A 311 15.54 20.34 -4.33
CA TRP A 311 15.93 19.62 -5.55
C TRP A 311 16.54 20.52 -6.64
N VAL A 312 16.21 21.81 -6.69
CA VAL A 312 16.75 22.72 -7.72
C VAL A 312 18.26 22.93 -7.58
N PRO A 313 18.83 23.20 -6.40
CA PRO A 313 20.28 23.38 -6.26
C PRO A 313 21.13 22.17 -6.68
N PRO A 314 20.85 20.92 -6.23
CA PRO A 314 21.63 19.76 -6.68
C PRO A 314 21.45 19.50 -8.18
N MET A 315 20.24 19.67 -8.73
CA MET A 315 19.99 19.52 -10.16
C MET A 315 20.79 20.50 -11.01
N LEU A 316 20.82 21.77 -10.58
CA LEU A 316 21.59 22.81 -11.25
C LEU A 316 23.09 22.53 -11.17
N LEU A 317 23.58 22.08 -10.01
CA LEU A 317 24.97 21.69 -9.84
C LEU A 317 25.35 20.53 -10.77
N ALA A 318 24.53 19.48 -10.86
CA ALA A 318 24.76 18.37 -11.77
C ALA A 318 24.80 18.84 -13.23
N LEU A 319 23.85 19.69 -13.64
CA LEU A 319 23.82 20.26 -14.98
C LEU A 319 25.08 21.08 -15.30
N VAL A 320 25.52 21.92 -14.36
CA VAL A 320 26.74 22.72 -14.51
C VAL A 320 27.97 21.80 -14.64
N CYS A 321 28.07 20.76 -13.82
CA CYS A 321 29.14 19.77 -13.94
C CYS A 321 29.14 19.06 -15.30
N THR A 322 27.97 18.64 -15.80
CA THR A 322 27.83 18.01 -17.12
C THR A 322 28.25 18.95 -18.26
N VAL A 323 27.95 20.25 -18.17
CA VAL A 323 28.33 21.24 -19.20
C VAL A 323 29.82 21.61 -19.13
N ILE A 324 30.41 21.64 -17.94
CA ILE A 324 31.82 22.01 -17.74
C ILE A 324 32.78 20.86 -18.06
N ALA A 325 32.34 19.60 -17.99
CA ALA A 325 33.22 18.46 -18.21
C ALA A 325 33.91 18.45 -19.60
N PRO A 326 33.24 18.72 -20.74
CA PRO A 326 33.92 18.75 -22.04
C PRO A 326 34.93 19.90 -22.22
N PRO A 327 34.64 21.16 -21.83
CA PRO A 327 35.65 22.23 -21.80
C PRO A 327 36.85 21.89 -20.91
N LEU A 328 36.59 21.24 -19.77
CA LEU A 328 37.63 20.88 -18.80
C LEU A 328 38.56 19.80 -19.35
N TYR A 329 38.05 18.87 -20.17
CA TYR A 329 38.85 17.83 -20.83
C TYR A 329 39.93 18.42 -21.76
N LEU A 330 39.66 19.58 -22.36
CA LEU A 330 40.56 20.26 -23.30
C LEU A 330 41.50 21.25 -22.61
N ALA A 331 41.13 21.77 -21.44
CA ALA A 331 41.85 22.85 -20.76
C ALA A 331 42.66 22.39 -19.54
N ALA A 332 42.31 21.24 -18.96
CA ALA A 332 42.93 20.67 -17.78
C ALA A 332 43.28 19.20 -18.02
N PRO A 333 44.09 18.59 -17.14
CA PRO A 333 44.33 17.15 -17.18
C PRO A 333 42.98 16.37 -17.21
N THR A 334 42.90 15.37 -18.08
CA THR A 334 41.64 14.67 -18.44
C THR A 334 40.95 13.98 -17.25
N GLU A 335 41.67 13.72 -16.18
CA GLU A 335 41.16 13.17 -14.92
C GLU A 335 40.16 14.13 -14.27
N TRP A 336 40.34 15.44 -14.42
CA TRP A 336 39.43 16.44 -13.85
C TRP A 336 38.08 16.47 -14.55
N SER A 337 38.04 16.34 -15.88
CA SER A 337 36.78 16.18 -16.61
C SER A 337 36.04 14.91 -16.23
N SER A 338 36.79 13.81 -16.05
CA SER A 338 36.23 12.53 -15.58
C SER A 338 35.66 12.66 -14.17
N PHE A 339 36.39 13.32 -13.26
CA PHE A 339 35.95 13.57 -11.90
C PHE A 339 34.66 14.41 -11.84
N VAL A 340 34.60 15.50 -12.61
CA VAL A 340 33.41 16.36 -12.66
C VAL A 340 32.20 15.61 -13.23
N GLY A 341 32.40 14.75 -14.23
CA GLY A 341 31.35 13.86 -14.76
C GLY A 341 30.85 12.85 -13.72
N LEU A 342 31.74 12.31 -12.88
CA LEU A 342 31.37 11.41 -11.77
C LEU A 342 30.56 12.13 -10.70
N VAL A 343 30.90 13.38 -10.36
CA VAL A 343 30.11 14.21 -9.43
C VAL A 343 28.70 14.45 -9.95
N ALA A 344 28.55 14.81 -11.24
CA ALA A 344 27.25 14.99 -11.87
C ALA A 344 26.41 13.70 -11.79
N THR A 345 27.02 12.56 -12.05
CA THR A 345 26.36 11.24 -12.04
C THR A 345 25.93 10.84 -10.64
N GLY A 346 26.78 11.08 -9.63
CA GLY A 346 26.46 10.82 -8.23
C GLY A 346 25.29 11.66 -7.73
N ILE A 347 25.27 12.96 -8.06
CA ILE A 347 24.14 13.84 -7.72
C ILE A 347 22.85 13.35 -8.38
N GLN A 348 22.92 12.96 -9.65
CA GLN A 348 21.75 12.44 -10.37
C GLN A 348 21.24 11.13 -9.78
N ALA A 349 22.13 10.20 -9.43
CA ALA A 349 21.75 8.95 -8.77
C ALA A 349 21.04 9.21 -7.43
N PHE A 350 21.51 10.22 -6.68
CA PHE A 350 20.86 10.65 -5.44
C PHE A 350 19.50 11.32 -5.66
N MET A 351 19.27 11.98 -6.80
CA MET A 351 17.98 12.60 -7.12
C MET A 351 16.89 11.62 -7.57
N VAL A 352 17.29 10.46 -8.08
CA VAL A 352 16.36 9.41 -8.56
C VAL A 352 15.92 8.49 -7.42
N LEU A 353 16.73 8.39 -6.36
CA LEU A 353 16.40 7.72 -5.11
C LEU A 353 15.56 8.65 -4.23
#